data_AF-A0A850T3I6-F1
#
_entry.id   AF-A0A850T3I6-F1
#
_cell.length_a   1.000
_cell.length_b   1.000
_cell.length_c   1.000
_cell.angle_alpha   90.00
_cell.angle_beta   90.00
_cell.angle_gamma   90.00
#
_symmetry.space_group_name_H-M   'P 1'
#
loop_
_entity.id
_entity.type
_entity.pdbx_description
1 polymer ?
#
loop_
_entity_poly.entity_id
_entity_poly.type
_entity_poly.pdbx_seq_one_letter_code
_entity_poly.pdbx_strand_id
1 'polypeptide(L)'
;MKHSIKNRIIKNKNWIIKTINSVLPLNFRFAPLFVFHAHVLFTPKIQSIRPEVLQAFHQQKFKADIIPDNILIKAPSHRLSKNLVLAELLMALGRFETAIALGEKLFERYPNDLRVQDSLCRARYYHRIGKISENPGLEMQGKVCKLLWDDLHLLPDGSVFQCCSVWLRTSIGNALAEPLSQIWQSNLANEIRNSAVNGDYRFCGKLSCGHILDELFPPREHRPKRFISADQLPVQLPPPKLLNLSYDRTCNLSCPSCRTTKFVAKGKELEKVEKITKHVLEVLPEIKRIEVTGSGDPFASRSFRHLLSSINKIDFPNLKVTLMTNGLLLCRSEWDKFKNLHGMIDTINISVDAARAETYRIVRRGGEFKDLLPNLGFIGELVQQGAIKHFRLCFVVQDYNFREMSEFLKLAKHVNAQSVHFQKMHDWGTYTTEQLKKRRVYVSSHQDYPEFIDLIKSLPSQKGLIILSDFTELEAN
;
A
#
# COMPACT_ATOMS: atom_id res chain seq x y z
N MET A 1 15.61 -41.85 25.16
CA MET A 1 15.03 -40.68 24.46
C MET A 1 14.40 -39.60 25.37
N LYS A 2 13.73 -39.90 26.49
CA LYS A 2 13.08 -38.89 27.37
C LYS A 2 14.04 -37.93 28.10
N HIS A 3 15.29 -38.32 28.37
CA HIS A 3 16.27 -37.48 29.09
C HIS A 3 16.89 -36.34 28.24
N SER A 4 16.96 -36.50 26.91
CA SER A 4 17.51 -35.49 25.97
C SER A 4 16.58 -34.27 25.81
N ILE A 5 15.27 -34.48 25.97
CA ILE A 5 14.24 -33.44 25.86
C ILE A 5 14.24 -32.53 27.10
N LYS A 6 14.42 -33.09 28.30
CA LYS A 6 14.45 -32.34 29.57
C LYS A 6 15.57 -31.29 29.65
N ASN A 7 16.78 -31.62 29.20
CA ASN A 7 17.92 -30.68 29.21
C ASN A 7 17.81 -29.57 28.14
N ARG A 8 17.08 -29.82 27.04
CA ARG A 8 16.77 -28.80 26.00
C ARG A 8 15.68 -27.81 26.46
N ILE A 9 14.75 -28.24 27.31
CA ILE A 9 13.68 -27.40 27.88
C ILE A 9 14.23 -26.29 28.80
N ILE A 10 15.29 -26.58 29.56
CA ILE A 10 15.86 -25.64 30.56
C ILE A 10 16.53 -24.41 29.89
N LYS A 11 17.23 -24.59 28.75
CA LYS A 11 17.81 -23.47 27.98
C LYS A 11 16.75 -22.55 27.38
N ASN A 12 15.59 -23.09 26.99
CA ASN A 12 14.49 -22.33 26.39
C ASN A 12 13.77 -21.43 27.40
N LYS A 13 13.66 -21.88 28.66
CA LYS A 13 13.06 -21.12 29.76
C LYS A 13 13.83 -19.82 30.07
N ASN A 14 15.16 -19.90 30.16
CA ASN A 14 15.99 -18.73 30.47
C ASN A 14 15.95 -17.67 29.36
N TRP A 15 15.83 -18.09 28.10
CA TRP A 15 15.72 -17.16 26.98
C TRP A 15 14.38 -16.40 26.98
N ILE A 16 13.25 -17.10 27.15
CA ILE A 16 11.91 -16.48 27.23
C ILE A 16 11.87 -15.46 28.37
N ILE A 17 12.33 -15.84 29.56
CA ILE A 17 12.40 -14.96 30.73
C ILE A 17 13.29 -13.74 30.44
N LYS A 18 14.47 -13.92 29.84
CA LYS A 18 15.38 -12.81 29.48
C LYS A 18 14.79 -11.89 28.41
N THR A 19 14.07 -12.42 27.42
CA THR A 19 13.41 -11.60 26.39
C THR A 19 12.24 -10.81 26.98
N ILE A 20 11.40 -11.43 27.81
CA ILE A 20 10.33 -10.74 28.56
C ILE A 20 10.93 -9.61 29.41
N ASN A 21 11.97 -9.91 30.19
CA ASN A 21 12.63 -8.94 31.08
C ASN A 21 13.36 -7.81 30.35
N SER A 22 13.74 -7.98 29.08
CA SER A 22 14.43 -6.94 28.29
C SER A 22 13.48 -6.09 27.45
N VAL A 23 12.19 -6.46 27.35
CA VAL A 23 11.22 -5.78 26.48
C VAL A 23 10.06 -5.17 27.27
N LEU A 24 9.78 -5.62 28.51
CA LEU A 24 8.68 -5.10 29.33
C LEU A 24 9.18 -4.27 30.53
N PRO A 25 8.58 -3.10 30.81
CA PRO A 25 8.88 -2.34 32.03
C PRO A 25 8.44 -3.10 33.28
N LEU A 26 9.04 -2.75 34.43
CA LEU A 26 8.90 -3.44 35.73
C LEU A 26 7.44 -3.65 36.20
N ASN A 27 6.49 -2.84 35.72
CA ASN A 27 5.10 -2.84 36.19
C ASN A 27 4.22 -3.96 35.58
N PHE A 28 4.69 -4.72 34.60
CA PHE A 28 3.96 -5.88 34.02
C PHE A 28 4.28 -7.22 34.70
N ARG A 29 4.89 -7.20 35.90
CA ARG A 29 5.43 -8.38 36.61
C ARG A 29 4.46 -9.02 37.60
N PHE A 30 3.27 -9.46 37.20
CA PHE A 30 2.45 -10.32 38.09
C PHE A 30 1.69 -11.42 37.34
N ALA A 31 2.38 -12.56 37.13
CA ALA A 31 1.91 -13.94 37.23
C ALA A 31 3.03 -14.88 36.72
N PRO A 32 3.28 -16.05 37.34
CA PRO A 32 4.44 -16.85 37.03
C PRO A 32 4.26 -17.55 35.67
N LEU A 33 4.96 -17.09 34.63
CA LEU A 33 5.25 -17.79 33.38
C LEU A 33 6.09 -19.10 33.62
N PHE A 34 5.92 -19.78 34.75
CA PHE A 34 6.75 -20.93 35.15
C PHE A 34 6.28 -22.26 34.58
N VAL A 35 5.13 -22.32 33.91
CA VAL A 35 4.61 -23.53 33.25
C VAL A 35 4.67 -23.39 31.72
N PHE A 36 5.83 -23.03 31.18
CA PHE A 36 6.09 -23.15 29.74
C PHE A 36 6.67 -24.53 29.46
N HIS A 37 5.82 -25.52 29.17
CA HIS A 37 6.25 -26.77 28.53
C HIS A 37 6.68 -26.45 27.09
N ALA A 38 7.95 -26.06 26.93
CA ALA A 38 8.52 -25.66 25.66
C ALA A 38 8.89 -26.89 24.81
N HIS A 39 8.11 -27.15 23.76
CA HIS A 39 8.56 -27.97 22.63
C HIS A 39 8.80 -27.02 21.45
N VAL A 40 10.08 -26.67 21.27
CA VAL A 40 10.63 -26.01 20.07
C VAL A 40 11.92 -26.77 19.77
N LEU A 41 11.94 -27.58 18.70
CA LEU A 41 13.09 -28.41 18.32
C LEU A 41 14.12 -27.60 17.50
N PHE A 42 15.40 -28.00 17.62
CA PHE A 42 16.56 -27.29 17.08
C PHE A 42 17.07 -27.92 15.76
N THR A 43 17.21 -27.13 14.69
CA THR A 43 18.16 -27.33 13.56
C THR A 43 18.20 -26.08 12.65
N PRO A 44 19.34 -25.77 11.98
CA PRO A 44 19.63 -24.42 11.45
C PRO A 44 19.02 -24.13 10.07
N LYS A 45 18.40 -22.94 9.89
CA LYS A 45 18.45 -22.03 8.70
C LYS A 45 17.57 -20.76 8.86
N ILE A 46 18.13 -19.83 9.63
CA ILE A 46 18.16 -18.36 9.64
C ILE A 46 16.97 -17.44 9.24
N GLN A 47 16.02 -17.71 8.32
CA GLN A 47 15.10 -16.63 7.84
C GLN A 47 13.61 -16.97 7.58
N SER A 48 13.16 -18.22 7.69
CA SER A 48 11.97 -18.70 6.96
C SER A 48 10.70 -19.00 7.79
N ILE A 49 10.39 -18.27 8.87
CA ILE A 49 9.06 -18.47 9.48
C ILE A 49 8.05 -17.73 8.60
N ARG A 50 7.19 -18.46 7.89
CA ARG A 50 6.09 -17.88 7.12
C ARG A 50 4.88 -17.59 8.03
N PRO A 51 3.99 -16.63 7.70
CA PRO A 51 2.82 -16.32 8.53
C PRO A 51 1.97 -17.54 8.90
N GLU A 52 1.78 -18.47 7.98
CA GLU A 52 0.97 -19.70 8.16
C GLU A 52 1.58 -20.62 9.22
N VAL A 53 2.91 -20.61 9.35
CA VAL A 53 3.61 -21.39 10.39
C VAL A 53 3.37 -20.78 11.77
N LEU A 54 3.38 -19.45 11.90
CA LEU A 54 3.04 -18.76 13.15
C LEU A 54 1.57 -18.98 13.52
N GLN A 55 0.69 -18.90 12.53
CA GLN A 55 -0.74 -19.19 12.69
C GLN A 55 -0.97 -20.63 13.13
N ALA A 56 -0.39 -21.63 12.46
CA ALA A 56 -0.51 -23.03 12.83
C ALA A 56 0.03 -23.28 14.24
N PHE A 57 1.18 -22.67 14.58
CA PHE A 57 1.75 -22.73 15.92
C PHE A 57 0.79 -22.18 16.99
N HIS A 58 0.21 -21.01 16.74
CA HIS A 58 -0.78 -20.41 17.63
C HIS A 58 -2.02 -21.30 17.78
N GLN A 59 -2.61 -21.73 16.67
CA GLN A 59 -3.81 -22.58 16.64
C GLN A 59 -3.59 -23.88 17.43
N GLN A 60 -2.44 -24.55 17.24
CA GLN A 60 -2.14 -25.77 18.00
C GLN A 60 -1.95 -25.48 19.48
N LYS A 61 -1.23 -24.40 19.83
CA LYS A 61 -1.00 -24.08 21.23
C LYS A 61 -2.30 -23.70 21.96
N PHE A 62 -3.24 -23.08 21.26
CA PHE A 62 -4.56 -22.79 21.78
C PHE A 62 -5.41 -24.05 22.00
N LYS A 63 -5.35 -25.01 21.06
CA LYS A 63 -6.17 -26.24 21.11
C LYS A 63 -5.59 -27.34 22.00
N ALA A 64 -4.28 -27.35 22.22
CA ALA A 64 -3.59 -28.42 22.94
C ALA A 64 -2.42 -27.91 23.77
N ASP A 65 -2.17 -28.57 24.89
CA ASP A 65 -1.01 -28.27 25.73
C ASP A 65 0.33 -28.61 25.05
N ILE A 66 0.31 -29.56 24.10
CA ILE A 66 1.46 -30.10 23.38
C ILE A 66 1.34 -29.77 21.88
N ILE A 67 2.41 -29.21 21.30
CA ILE A 67 2.49 -28.91 19.87
C ILE A 67 3.06 -30.12 19.14
N PRO A 68 2.38 -30.67 18.12
CA PRO A 68 2.89 -31.82 17.37
C PRO A 68 4.15 -31.48 16.55
N ASP A 69 4.99 -32.49 16.28
CA ASP A 69 6.31 -32.32 15.65
C ASP A 69 6.27 -31.63 14.28
N ASN A 70 5.17 -31.80 13.53
CA ASN A 70 4.97 -31.21 12.20
C ASN A 70 4.69 -29.70 12.22
N ILE A 71 4.37 -29.12 13.38
CA ILE A 71 4.07 -27.69 13.55
C ILE A 71 5.19 -26.99 14.34
N LEU A 72 6.23 -27.74 14.70
CA LEU A 72 7.40 -27.19 15.37
C LEU A 72 8.15 -26.23 14.46
N ILE A 73 8.19 -24.98 14.91
CA ILE A 73 9.01 -23.95 14.31
C ILE A 73 10.47 -24.27 14.62
N LYS A 74 11.32 -24.37 13.59
CA LYS A 74 12.78 -24.48 13.79
C LYS A 74 13.25 -23.34 14.70
N ALA A 75 14.05 -23.68 15.70
CA ALA A 75 14.56 -22.71 16.67
C ALA A 75 15.05 -21.41 15.98
N PRO A 76 14.40 -20.26 16.22
CA PRO A 76 14.72 -19.03 15.52
C PRO A 76 16.12 -18.54 15.93
N SER A 77 17.03 -18.42 14.97
CA SER A 77 18.37 -17.86 15.22
C SER A 77 18.34 -16.32 15.31
N HIS A 78 17.34 -15.69 14.70
CA HIS A 78 17.21 -14.25 14.59
C HIS A 78 16.28 -13.66 15.68
N ARG A 79 16.62 -12.48 16.20
CA ARG A 79 15.89 -11.79 17.27
C ARG A 79 14.42 -11.51 16.90
N LEU A 80 14.14 -11.19 15.64
CA LEU A 80 12.78 -10.96 15.15
C LEU A 80 11.91 -12.22 15.28
N SER A 81 12.37 -13.35 14.73
CA SER A 81 11.64 -14.61 14.72
C SER A 81 11.38 -15.14 16.13
N LYS A 82 12.34 -14.95 17.03
CA LYS A 82 12.20 -15.18 18.48
C LYS A 82 11.05 -14.38 19.10
N ASN A 83 11.01 -13.07 18.82
CA ASN A 83 9.98 -12.20 19.35
C ASN A 83 8.59 -12.48 18.73
N LEU A 84 8.52 -12.88 17.46
CA LEU A 84 7.27 -13.30 16.82
C LEU A 84 6.68 -14.54 17.50
N VAL A 85 7.49 -15.57 17.75
CA VAL A 85 7.03 -16.77 18.49
C VAL A 85 6.56 -16.40 19.89
N LEU A 86 7.25 -15.48 20.58
CA LEU A 86 6.80 -14.99 21.88
C LEU A 86 5.47 -14.25 21.79
N ALA A 87 5.25 -13.43 20.76
CA ALA A 87 3.97 -12.75 20.54
C ALA A 87 2.82 -13.76 20.36
N GLU A 88 3.04 -14.82 19.56
CA GLU A 88 2.04 -15.90 19.41
C GLU A 88 1.72 -16.61 20.72
N LEU A 89 2.75 -16.94 21.52
CA LEU A 89 2.58 -17.55 22.83
C LEU A 89 1.79 -16.65 23.79
N LEU A 90 2.10 -15.37 23.83
CA LEU A 90 1.40 -14.40 24.69
C LEU A 90 -0.09 -14.32 24.30
N MET A 91 -0.40 -14.27 23.01
CA MET A 91 -1.79 -14.29 22.56
C MET A 91 -2.52 -15.58 22.91
N ALA A 92 -1.90 -16.74 22.68
CA ALA A 92 -2.50 -18.04 23.02
C ALA A 92 -2.79 -18.20 24.53
N LEU A 93 -2.05 -17.49 25.38
CA LEU A 93 -2.24 -17.45 26.84
C LEU A 93 -3.18 -16.31 27.31
N GLY A 94 -3.85 -15.62 26.38
CA GLY A 94 -4.75 -14.50 26.69
C GLY A 94 -4.05 -13.24 27.19
N ARG A 95 -2.72 -13.13 27.06
CA ARG A 95 -1.93 -11.96 27.47
C ARG A 95 -1.87 -10.92 26.35
N PHE A 96 -3.04 -10.43 25.92
CA PHE A 96 -3.16 -9.61 24.71
C PHE A 96 -2.43 -8.28 24.81
N GLU A 97 -2.53 -7.55 25.92
CA GLU A 97 -1.83 -6.26 26.11
C GLU A 97 -0.31 -6.41 25.97
N THR A 98 0.25 -7.48 26.55
CA THR A 98 1.69 -7.78 26.44
C THR A 98 2.07 -8.17 25.02
N ALA A 99 1.22 -8.91 24.31
CA ALA A 99 1.43 -9.24 22.90
C ALA A 99 1.38 -7.98 22.01
N ILE A 100 0.46 -7.05 22.29
CA ILE A 100 0.34 -5.76 21.59
C ILE A 100 1.61 -4.93 21.82
N ALA A 101 2.03 -4.74 23.07
CA ALA A 101 3.22 -3.94 23.38
C ALA A 101 4.50 -4.51 22.73
N LEU A 102 4.64 -5.84 22.67
CA LEU A 102 5.73 -6.48 21.93
C LEU A 102 5.60 -6.27 20.41
N GLY A 103 4.39 -6.45 19.87
CA GLY A 103 4.08 -6.26 18.47
C GLY A 103 4.34 -4.84 17.98
N GLU A 104 4.01 -3.82 18.77
CA GLU A 104 4.26 -2.40 18.45
C GLU A 104 5.75 -2.09 18.36
N LYS A 105 6.55 -2.58 19.32
CA LYS A 105 8.02 -2.46 19.26
C LYS A 105 8.61 -3.19 18.05
N LEU A 106 8.04 -4.31 17.66
CA LEU A 106 8.46 -5.01 16.46
C LEU A 106 8.06 -4.24 15.20
N PHE A 107 6.86 -3.66 15.17
CA PHE A 107 6.35 -2.91 14.03
C PHE A 107 7.13 -1.62 13.80
N GLU A 108 7.51 -0.91 14.87
CA GLU A 108 8.39 0.26 14.78
C GLU A 108 9.72 -0.08 14.07
N ARG A 109 10.29 -1.26 14.37
CA ARG A 109 11.56 -1.71 13.80
C ARG A 109 11.42 -2.38 12.43
N TYR A 110 10.30 -3.05 12.18
CA TYR A 110 10.05 -3.86 11.00
C TYR A 110 8.64 -3.59 10.42
N PRO A 111 8.33 -2.34 10.03
CA PRO A 111 6.97 -1.95 9.66
C PRO A 111 6.47 -2.65 8.40
N ASN A 112 7.38 -3.09 7.53
CA ASN A 112 7.05 -3.77 6.27
C ASN A 112 7.01 -5.30 6.40
N ASP A 113 7.29 -5.87 7.57
CA ASP A 113 7.25 -7.32 7.77
C ASP A 113 5.82 -7.80 7.98
N LEU A 114 5.27 -8.55 7.02
CA LEU A 114 3.89 -9.03 7.05
C LEU A 114 3.57 -9.89 8.28
N ARG A 115 4.57 -10.58 8.85
CA ARG A 115 4.38 -11.43 10.04
C ARG A 115 4.20 -10.59 11.29
N VAL A 116 4.95 -9.50 11.39
CA VAL A 116 4.81 -8.51 12.46
C VAL A 116 3.46 -7.85 12.38
N GLN A 117 3.07 -7.41 11.18
CA GLN A 117 1.75 -6.81 10.95
C GLN A 117 0.63 -7.79 11.29
N ASP A 118 0.75 -9.06 10.90
CA ASP A 118 -0.23 -10.10 11.20
C ASP A 118 -0.39 -10.35 12.69
N SER A 119 0.72 -10.61 13.39
CA SER A 119 0.71 -10.91 14.84
C SER A 119 0.11 -9.75 15.64
N LEU A 120 0.50 -8.51 15.31
CA LEU A 120 -0.01 -7.32 15.99
C LEU A 120 -1.49 -7.06 15.66
N CYS A 121 -1.91 -7.25 14.41
CA CYS A 121 -3.32 -7.12 14.00
C CYS A 121 -4.20 -8.09 14.79
N ARG A 122 -3.80 -9.37 14.90
CA ARG A 122 -4.51 -10.37 15.69
C ARG A 122 -4.52 -10.05 17.18
N ALA A 123 -3.39 -9.64 17.75
CA ALA A 123 -3.31 -9.26 19.16
C ALA A 123 -4.30 -8.13 19.50
N ARG A 124 -4.38 -7.10 18.64
CA ARG A 124 -5.34 -5.99 18.77
C ARG A 124 -6.78 -6.46 18.61
N TYR A 125 -7.06 -7.34 17.65
CA TYR A 125 -8.38 -7.90 17.43
C TYR A 125 -8.85 -8.72 18.66
N TYR A 126 -8.02 -9.63 19.16
CA TYR A 126 -8.35 -10.46 20.33
C TYR A 126 -8.51 -9.66 21.61
N HIS A 127 -7.68 -8.64 21.81
CA HIS A 127 -7.84 -7.71 22.93
C HIS A 127 -9.21 -7.01 22.87
N ARG A 128 -9.60 -6.50 21.69
CA ARG A 128 -10.88 -5.83 21.48
C ARG A 128 -12.08 -6.72 21.79
N ILE A 129 -12.04 -7.99 21.39
CA ILE A 129 -13.14 -8.95 21.63
C ILE A 129 -13.03 -9.70 22.98
N GLY A 130 -11.96 -9.47 23.74
CA GLY A 130 -11.71 -10.11 25.05
C GLY A 130 -11.39 -11.61 25.01
N LYS A 131 -11.26 -12.21 23.82
CA LYS A 131 -11.00 -13.65 23.64
C LYS A 131 -10.24 -13.94 22.35
N ILE A 132 -9.74 -15.16 22.23
CA ILE A 132 -9.16 -15.66 20.97
C ILE A 132 -10.30 -15.95 19.99
N SER A 133 -10.12 -15.63 18.71
CA SER A 133 -11.08 -15.96 17.64
C SER A 133 -11.34 -17.46 17.57
N GLU A 134 -12.54 -17.85 17.16
CA GLU A 134 -12.89 -19.25 16.89
C GLU A 134 -12.03 -19.86 15.78
N ASN A 135 -11.61 -19.03 14.82
CA ASN A 135 -10.70 -19.39 13.73
C ASN A 135 -9.46 -18.47 13.74
N PRO A 136 -8.44 -18.75 14.57
CA PRO A 136 -7.23 -17.93 14.66
C PRO A 136 -6.49 -17.81 13.32
N GLY A 137 -6.10 -16.61 12.94
CA GLY A 137 -5.46 -16.30 11.65
C GLY A 137 -6.42 -16.20 10.47
N LEU A 138 -7.72 -16.40 10.68
CA LEU A 138 -8.77 -16.14 9.68
C LEU A 138 -9.69 -15.01 10.14
N GLU A 139 -9.18 -14.00 10.84
CA GLU A 139 -9.97 -12.91 11.43
C GLU A 139 -10.74 -12.12 10.38
N MET A 140 -10.29 -12.14 9.12
CA MET A 140 -10.95 -11.47 8.01
C MET A 140 -11.87 -12.42 7.23
N GLN A 141 -12.25 -13.57 7.80
CA GLN A 141 -13.15 -14.51 7.14
C GLN A 141 -14.46 -13.82 6.75
N GLY A 142 -14.75 -13.85 5.46
CA GLY A 142 -15.93 -13.19 4.89
C GLY A 142 -15.79 -11.69 4.64
N LYS A 143 -14.63 -11.08 4.87
CA LYS A 143 -14.27 -9.81 4.24
C LYS A 143 -13.77 -10.11 2.82
N VAL A 144 -14.04 -9.23 1.85
CA VAL A 144 -13.74 -9.49 0.43
C VAL A 144 -13.05 -8.28 -0.20
N CYS A 145 -11.81 -8.43 -0.66
CA CYS A 145 -11.11 -7.35 -1.34
C CYS A 145 -11.28 -7.46 -2.85
N LYS A 146 -11.84 -6.45 -3.52
CA LYS A 146 -12.01 -6.48 -4.99
C LYS A 146 -10.70 -6.31 -5.77
N LEU A 147 -9.71 -5.61 -5.20
CA LEU A 147 -8.48 -5.22 -5.90
C LEU A 147 -7.73 -6.44 -6.45
N LEU A 148 -7.62 -7.51 -5.67
CA LEU A 148 -6.92 -8.75 -6.07
C LEU A 148 -7.54 -9.46 -7.30
N TRP A 149 -8.74 -9.07 -7.72
CA TRP A 149 -9.46 -9.59 -8.88
C TRP A 149 -9.64 -8.57 -10.01
N ASP A 150 -9.41 -7.29 -9.74
CA ASP A 150 -9.73 -6.23 -10.70
C ASP A 150 -8.50 -5.40 -11.09
N ASP A 151 -7.43 -5.41 -10.29
CA ASP A 151 -6.35 -4.43 -10.41
C ASP A 151 -5.00 -5.12 -10.68
N LEU A 152 -4.20 -4.51 -11.56
CA LEU A 152 -2.82 -4.92 -11.83
C LEU A 152 -1.92 -3.68 -11.85
N HIS A 153 -0.86 -3.67 -11.06
CA HIS A 153 0.08 -2.57 -10.93
C HIS A 153 1.44 -2.99 -11.49
N LEU A 154 2.01 -2.17 -12.37
CA LEU A 154 3.32 -2.40 -12.98
C LEU A 154 4.33 -1.38 -12.44
N LEU A 155 5.50 -1.85 -12.00
CA LEU A 155 6.58 -1.02 -11.45
C LEU A 155 7.79 -0.93 -12.39
N PRO A 156 8.74 0.00 -12.14
CA PRO A 156 9.85 0.27 -13.06
C PRO A 156 10.83 -0.88 -13.29
N ASP A 157 10.96 -1.79 -12.33
CA ASP A 157 11.78 -3.00 -12.44
C ASP A 157 11.05 -4.15 -13.18
N GLY A 158 9.86 -3.87 -13.71
CA GLY A 158 8.99 -4.84 -14.37
C GLY A 158 8.16 -5.68 -13.41
N SER A 159 8.30 -5.54 -12.09
CA SER A 159 7.49 -6.28 -11.12
C SER A 159 6.00 -5.93 -11.27
N VAL A 160 5.15 -6.94 -11.06
CA VAL A 160 3.71 -6.88 -11.29
C VAL A 160 2.96 -7.32 -10.04
N PHE A 161 1.99 -6.53 -9.59
CA PHE A 161 1.23 -6.76 -8.36
C PHE A 161 -0.27 -6.71 -8.60
N GLN A 162 -1.07 -7.48 -7.87
CA GLN A 162 -2.56 -7.45 -7.93
C GLN A 162 -3.18 -6.36 -7.03
N CYS A 163 -2.36 -5.43 -6.57
CA CYS A 163 -2.67 -4.33 -5.66
C CYS A 163 -1.45 -3.41 -5.60
N CYS A 164 -1.56 -2.24 -4.96
CA CYS A 164 -0.40 -1.39 -4.69
C CYS A 164 0.70 -2.17 -3.93
N SER A 165 1.97 -2.00 -4.33
CA SER A 165 3.13 -2.65 -3.71
C SER A 165 3.42 -2.21 -2.26
N VAL A 166 2.75 -1.16 -1.80
CA VAL A 166 2.74 -0.74 -0.39
C VAL A 166 1.88 -1.69 0.45
N TRP A 167 0.76 -2.17 -0.09
CA TRP A 167 -0.18 -3.03 0.63
C TRP A 167 0.04 -4.51 0.33
N LEU A 168 0.45 -4.86 -0.88
CA LEU A 168 0.77 -6.22 -1.29
C LEU A 168 2.27 -6.32 -1.55
N ARG A 169 3.01 -6.99 -0.65
CA ARG A 169 4.49 -7.01 -0.69
C ARG A 169 5.08 -8.08 -1.61
N THR A 170 4.23 -8.82 -2.30
CA THR A 170 4.62 -9.95 -3.14
C THR A 170 4.23 -9.68 -4.59
N SER A 171 5.25 -9.61 -5.45
CA SER A 171 5.06 -9.55 -6.90
C SER A 171 4.58 -10.90 -7.42
N ILE A 172 3.62 -10.91 -8.33
CA ILE A 172 3.06 -12.12 -8.94
C ILE A 172 3.77 -12.55 -10.23
N GLY A 173 4.70 -11.74 -10.73
CA GLY A 173 5.50 -12.00 -11.90
C GLY A 173 6.37 -10.81 -12.28
N ASN A 174 6.99 -10.85 -13.47
CA ASN A 174 7.75 -9.73 -14.01
C ASN A 174 7.45 -9.54 -15.51
N ALA A 175 6.95 -8.36 -15.88
CA ALA A 175 6.57 -8.01 -17.24
C ALA A 175 7.75 -7.94 -18.23
N LEU A 176 9.00 -7.95 -17.75
CA LEU A 176 10.19 -8.09 -18.60
C LEU A 176 10.49 -9.55 -18.95
N ALA A 177 9.91 -10.50 -18.23
CA ALA A 177 10.13 -11.94 -18.43
C ALA A 177 8.95 -12.60 -19.14
N GLU A 178 7.71 -12.28 -18.75
CA GLU A 178 6.50 -12.97 -19.19
C GLU A 178 5.41 -11.98 -19.65
N PRO A 179 4.49 -12.39 -20.54
CA PRO A 179 3.31 -11.59 -20.88
C PRO A 179 2.39 -11.34 -19.69
N LEU A 180 1.70 -10.19 -19.66
CA LEU A 180 0.83 -9.80 -18.54
C LEU A 180 -0.34 -10.76 -18.33
N SER A 181 -0.89 -11.33 -19.41
CA SER A 181 -1.97 -12.31 -19.36
C SER A 181 -1.55 -13.59 -18.61
N GLN A 182 -0.31 -14.06 -18.82
CA GLN A 182 0.25 -15.21 -18.11
C GLN A 182 0.50 -14.88 -16.63
N ILE A 183 1.08 -13.71 -16.35
CA ILE A 183 1.35 -13.27 -14.98
C ILE A 183 0.04 -13.18 -14.17
N TRP A 184 -1.03 -12.65 -14.75
CA TRP A 184 -2.34 -12.53 -14.11
C TRP A 184 -2.97 -13.87 -13.66
N GLN A 185 -2.65 -14.94 -14.40
CA GLN A 185 -3.12 -16.31 -14.17
C GLN A 185 -2.11 -17.17 -13.39
N SER A 186 -1.03 -16.58 -12.87
CA SER A 186 0.04 -17.35 -12.21
C SER A 186 -0.44 -18.07 -10.94
N ASN A 187 0.26 -19.15 -10.57
CA ASN A 187 -0.04 -19.89 -9.34
C ASN A 187 0.02 -18.99 -8.09
N LEU A 188 0.98 -18.06 -8.07
CA LEU A 188 1.15 -17.11 -6.96
C LEU A 188 -0.01 -16.09 -6.92
N ALA A 189 -0.46 -15.62 -8.08
CA ALA A 189 -1.64 -14.77 -8.19
C ALA A 189 -2.90 -15.46 -7.61
N ASN A 190 -3.03 -16.77 -7.84
CA ASN A 190 -4.13 -17.57 -7.28
C ASN A 190 -3.94 -17.86 -5.79
N GLU A 191 -2.71 -18.08 -5.30
CA GLU A 191 -2.45 -18.24 -3.87
C GLU A 191 -2.79 -16.98 -3.07
N ILE A 192 -2.48 -15.79 -3.60
CA ILE A 192 -2.85 -14.51 -2.99
C ILE A 192 -4.37 -14.35 -2.93
N ARG A 193 -5.09 -14.65 -4.01
CA ARG A 193 -6.57 -14.61 -4.01
C ARG A 193 -7.15 -15.62 -3.02
N ASN A 194 -6.62 -16.84 -2.98
CA ASN A 194 -7.01 -17.88 -2.01
C ASN A 194 -6.84 -17.39 -0.56
N SER A 195 -5.75 -16.68 -0.27
CA SER A 195 -5.52 -16.11 1.06
C SER A 195 -6.60 -15.12 1.49
N ALA A 196 -7.12 -14.32 0.56
CA ALA A 196 -8.20 -13.38 0.80
C ALA A 196 -9.56 -14.09 0.93
N VAL A 197 -9.84 -15.11 0.12
CA VAL A 197 -11.07 -15.92 0.21
C VAL A 197 -11.15 -16.64 1.56
N ASN A 198 -10.03 -17.19 2.03
CA ASN A 198 -9.96 -17.89 3.31
C ASN A 198 -10.01 -16.92 4.52
N GLY A 199 -9.75 -15.63 4.30
CA GLY A 199 -9.75 -14.62 5.35
C GLY A 199 -8.43 -14.49 6.10
N ASP A 200 -7.34 -15.12 5.63
CA ASP A 200 -6.02 -14.98 6.24
C ASP A 200 -5.26 -13.74 5.75
N TYR A 201 -5.46 -13.33 4.48
CA TYR A 201 -4.81 -12.15 3.90
C TYR A 201 -3.30 -12.07 4.16
N ARG A 202 -2.59 -13.21 4.22
CA ARG A 202 -1.18 -13.32 4.64
C ARG A 202 -0.20 -12.55 3.77
N PHE A 203 -0.57 -12.24 2.53
CA PHE A 203 0.23 -11.44 1.60
C PHE A 203 -0.03 -9.93 1.72
N CYS A 204 -1.10 -9.54 2.42
CA CYS A 204 -1.51 -8.16 2.58
C CYS A 204 -0.95 -7.56 3.88
N GLY A 205 -0.49 -6.32 3.79
CA GLY A 205 -0.05 -5.53 4.92
C GLY A 205 -1.23 -5.08 5.77
N LYS A 206 -1.60 -5.88 6.77
CA LYS A 206 -2.77 -5.63 7.64
C LYS A 206 -2.73 -4.31 8.41
N LEU A 207 -1.55 -3.73 8.61
CA LEU A 207 -1.36 -2.44 9.29
C LEU A 207 -0.95 -1.31 8.34
N SER A 208 -0.96 -1.55 7.04
CA SER A 208 -0.63 -0.55 6.02
C SER A 208 -1.71 -0.39 4.95
N CYS A 209 -2.60 -1.37 4.79
CA CYS A 209 -3.72 -1.36 3.86
C CYS A 209 -4.92 -0.60 4.45
N GLY A 210 -5.30 0.52 3.82
CA GLY A 210 -6.48 1.30 4.23
C GLY A 210 -7.78 0.49 4.16
N HIS A 211 -7.95 -0.37 3.15
CA HIS A 211 -9.13 -1.25 3.06
C HIS A 211 -9.31 -2.18 4.27
N ILE A 212 -8.20 -2.61 4.88
CA ILE A 212 -8.24 -3.47 6.06
C ILE A 212 -8.50 -2.62 7.30
N LEU A 213 -7.76 -1.53 7.47
CA LEU A 213 -7.82 -0.68 8.66
C LEU A 213 -9.17 0.03 8.81
N ASP A 214 -9.71 0.51 7.70
CA ASP A 214 -10.97 1.26 7.64
C ASP A 214 -12.17 0.34 7.41
N GLU A 215 -11.95 -0.98 7.43
CA GLU A 215 -12.93 -2.03 7.16
C GLU A 215 -13.75 -1.84 5.86
N LEU A 216 -13.14 -1.23 4.84
CA LEU A 216 -13.76 -0.89 3.55
C LEU A 216 -13.90 -2.10 2.63
N PHE A 217 -14.62 -3.11 3.10
CA PHE A 217 -15.02 -4.29 2.36
C PHE A 217 -16.46 -4.13 1.86
N PRO A 218 -16.77 -4.57 0.62
CA PRO A 218 -18.13 -4.55 0.11
C PRO A 218 -19.03 -5.45 0.99
N PRO A 219 -20.31 -5.08 1.18
CA PRO A 219 -21.28 -5.90 1.90
C PRO A 219 -21.37 -7.33 1.33
N ARG A 220 -21.74 -8.32 2.15
CA ARG A 220 -21.79 -9.75 1.75
C ARG A 220 -22.67 -9.99 0.51
N GLU A 221 -23.78 -9.28 0.41
CA GLU A 221 -24.73 -9.35 -0.72
C GLU A 221 -24.19 -8.74 -2.02
N HIS A 222 -23.19 -7.86 -1.92
CA HIS A 222 -22.50 -7.23 -3.05
C HIS A 222 -21.24 -7.99 -3.46
N ARG A 223 -20.98 -9.17 -2.87
CA ARG A 223 -19.89 -10.05 -3.28
C ARG A 223 -20.16 -10.54 -4.70
N PRO A 224 -19.26 -10.28 -5.67
CA PRO A 224 -19.45 -10.85 -6.99
C PRO A 224 -19.39 -12.39 -6.92
N LYS A 225 -20.21 -13.09 -7.71
CA LYS A 225 -20.29 -14.56 -7.67
C LYS A 225 -18.95 -15.27 -7.93
N ARG A 226 -18.00 -14.60 -8.60
CA ARG A 226 -16.61 -15.08 -8.82
C ARG A 226 -15.73 -15.14 -7.56
N PHE A 227 -16.20 -14.66 -6.41
CA PHE A 227 -15.46 -14.69 -5.14
C PHE A 227 -15.81 -15.93 -4.30
N ILE A 228 -16.52 -16.91 -4.88
CA ILE A 228 -17.16 -18.00 -4.15
C ILE A 228 -16.28 -19.25 -4.16
N SER A 229 -15.85 -19.63 -2.94
CA SER A 229 -15.18 -20.87 -2.51
C SER A 229 -13.72 -21.08 -2.94
N ALA A 230 -12.89 -21.43 -1.94
CA ALA A 230 -11.50 -21.85 -2.14
C ALA A 230 -11.37 -23.12 -3.01
N ASP A 231 -12.46 -23.90 -3.09
CA ASP A 231 -12.53 -25.18 -3.81
C ASP A 231 -12.66 -25.02 -5.34
N GLN A 232 -12.81 -23.79 -5.85
CA GLN A 232 -12.96 -23.49 -7.28
C GLN A 232 -11.71 -22.87 -7.92
N LEU A 233 -10.62 -22.65 -7.18
CA LEU A 233 -9.35 -22.14 -7.73
C LEU A 233 -8.43 -23.32 -8.12
N PRO A 234 -7.81 -23.32 -9.32
CA PRO A 234 -7.65 -22.19 -10.23
C PRO A 234 -8.87 -21.98 -11.15
N VAL A 235 -9.45 -20.77 -11.08
CA VAL A 235 -10.39 -20.28 -12.09
C VAL A 235 -9.55 -19.56 -13.13
N GLN A 236 -9.71 -19.89 -14.41
CA GLN A 236 -9.26 -18.98 -15.46
C GLN A 236 -10.08 -17.70 -15.34
N LEU A 237 -9.46 -16.67 -14.77
CA LEU A 237 -10.16 -15.43 -14.48
C LEU A 237 -10.31 -14.57 -15.73
N PRO A 238 -11.36 -13.72 -15.81
CA PRO A 238 -11.34 -12.66 -16.79
C PRO A 238 -10.11 -11.75 -16.57
N PRO A 239 -9.68 -11.03 -17.61
CA PRO A 239 -8.62 -10.02 -17.51
C PRO A 239 -8.88 -8.99 -16.40
N PRO A 240 -7.83 -8.38 -15.83
CA PRO A 240 -8.00 -7.33 -14.85
C PRO A 240 -8.79 -6.16 -15.45
N LYS A 241 -9.57 -5.47 -14.63
CA LYS A 241 -10.35 -4.32 -15.09
C LYS A 241 -9.50 -3.06 -15.17
N LEU A 242 -8.50 -2.93 -14.29
CA LEU A 242 -7.67 -1.74 -14.13
C LEU A 242 -6.19 -2.10 -14.23
N LEU A 243 -5.44 -1.36 -15.07
CA LEU A 243 -3.98 -1.36 -15.04
C LEU A 243 -3.44 -0.03 -14.50
N ASN A 244 -2.66 -0.08 -13.41
CA ASN A 244 -1.88 1.05 -12.94
C ASN A 244 -0.48 1.00 -13.55
N LEU A 245 -0.16 1.98 -14.40
CA LEU A 245 1.05 1.99 -15.20
C LEU A 245 2.12 2.86 -14.53
N SER A 246 2.89 2.30 -13.62
CA SER A 246 3.96 2.98 -12.89
C SER A 246 5.36 2.49 -13.28
N TYR A 247 5.54 2.03 -14.52
CA TYR A 247 6.77 1.39 -15.00
C TYR A 247 7.80 2.32 -15.68
N ASP A 248 7.44 3.56 -16.03
CA ASP A 248 8.40 4.54 -16.55
C ASP A 248 8.51 5.74 -15.62
N ARG A 249 9.72 5.96 -15.13
CA ARG A 249 10.03 7.04 -14.20
C ARG A 249 10.31 8.36 -14.91
N THR A 250 10.27 8.44 -16.23
CA THR A 250 10.61 9.67 -16.97
C THR A 250 9.76 10.86 -16.52
N CYS A 251 10.39 11.97 -16.15
CA CYS A 251 9.71 13.18 -15.67
C CYS A 251 10.56 14.44 -15.91
N ASN A 252 9.91 15.55 -16.23
CA ASN A 252 10.52 16.87 -16.43
C ASN A 252 10.85 17.61 -15.12
N LEU A 253 10.44 17.08 -13.96
CA LEU A 253 10.67 17.64 -12.62
C LEU A 253 11.60 16.77 -11.77
N SER A 254 12.11 17.34 -10.68
CA SER A 254 12.92 16.67 -9.65
C SER A 254 12.38 16.92 -8.25
N CYS A 255 11.08 16.69 -8.06
CA CYS A 255 10.36 16.88 -6.79
C CYS A 255 11.05 16.10 -5.67
N PRO A 256 11.55 16.75 -4.59
CA PRO A 256 12.39 16.10 -3.57
C PRO A 256 11.76 14.90 -2.85
N SER A 257 10.43 14.88 -2.70
CA SER A 257 9.67 13.75 -2.13
C SER A 257 9.60 12.52 -3.04
N CYS A 258 9.93 12.66 -4.33
CA CYS A 258 9.83 11.61 -5.34
C CYS A 258 11.19 11.20 -5.93
N ARG A 259 12.08 12.16 -6.17
CA ARG A 259 13.42 11.92 -6.75
C ARG A 259 14.40 13.06 -6.45
N THR A 260 15.69 12.77 -6.53
CA THR A 260 16.76 13.76 -6.31
C THR A 260 17.12 14.53 -7.58
N THR A 261 16.98 13.92 -8.75
CA THR A 261 17.31 14.51 -10.06
C THR A 261 16.22 14.25 -11.10
N LYS A 262 16.20 15.03 -12.18
CA LYS A 262 15.33 14.75 -13.34
C LYS A 262 15.76 13.42 -13.94
N PHE A 263 14.79 12.62 -14.38
CA PHE A 263 15.05 11.30 -14.94
C PHE A 263 14.42 11.19 -16.31
N VAL A 264 15.17 10.64 -17.26
CA VAL A 264 14.72 10.31 -18.61
C VAL A 264 15.27 8.93 -18.94
N ALA A 265 14.38 7.98 -19.28
CA ALA A 265 14.78 6.65 -19.69
C ALA A 265 15.62 6.71 -20.98
N LYS A 266 16.78 6.04 -20.99
CA LYS A 266 17.71 5.96 -22.13
C LYS A 266 18.38 4.58 -22.16
N GLY A 267 18.86 4.15 -23.33
CA GLY A 267 19.55 2.86 -23.51
C GLY A 267 18.72 1.71 -22.95
N LYS A 268 19.35 0.85 -22.13
CA LYS A 268 18.71 -0.31 -21.51
C LYS A 268 17.45 0.01 -20.69
N GLU A 269 17.39 1.19 -20.05
CA GLU A 269 16.19 1.57 -19.30
C GLU A 269 15.03 1.90 -20.25
N LEU A 270 15.31 2.54 -21.39
CA LEU A 270 14.29 2.78 -22.41
C LEU A 270 13.81 1.48 -23.04
N GLU A 271 14.73 0.55 -23.35
CA GLU A 271 14.39 -0.78 -23.88
C GLU A 271 13.44 -1.55 -22.95
N LYS A 272 13.69 -1.51 -21.63
CA LYS A 272 12.78 -2.10 -20.63
C LYS A 272 11.40 -1.46 -20.67
N VAL A 273 11.35 -0.12 -20.66
CA VAL A 273 10.10 0.65 -20.69
C VAL A 273 9.31 0.35 -21.97
N GLU A 274 9.96 0.31 -23.13
CA GLU A 274 9.32 0.00 -24.41
C GLU A 274 8.82 -1.44 -24.46
N LYS A 275 9.57 -2.40 -23.91
CA LYS A 275 9.14 -3.79 -23.77
C LYS A 275 7.88 -3.91 -22.92
N ILE A 276 7.83 -3.26 -21.76
CA ILE A 276 6.63 -3.27 -20.91
C ILE A 276 5.46 -2.57 -21.62
N THR A 277 5.71 -1.45 -22.32
CA THR A 277 4.69 -0.74 -23.10
C THR A 277 4.05 -1.64 -24.16
N LYS A 278 4.85 -2.46 -24.85
CA LYS A 278 4.36 -3.44 -25.80
C LYS A 278 3.42 -4.46 -25.14
N HIS A 279 3.84 -5.08 -24.02
CA HIS A 279 2.99 -6.03 -23.30
C HIS A 279 1.70 -5.39 -22.75
N VAL A 280 1.73 -4.11 -22.38
CA VAL A 280 0.52 -3.36 -21.99
C VAL A 280 -0.43 -3.25 -23.17
N LEU A 281 0.05 -2.78 -24.34
CA LEU A 281 -0.77 -2.64 -25.55
C LEU A 281 -1.45 -3.96 -25.97
N GLU A 282 -0.76 -5.09 -25.81
CA GLU A 282 -1.29 -6.43 -26.13
C GLU A 282 -2.52 -6.81 -25.31
N VAL A 283 -2.61 -6.37 -24.04
CA VAL A 283 -3.75 -6.70 -23.16
C VAL A 283 -4.84 -5.62 -23.13
N LEU A 284 -4.56 -4.40 -23.57
CA LEU A 284 -5.49 -3.27 -23.50
C LEU A 284 -6.90 -3.50 -24.06
N PRO A 285 -7.12 -4.29 -25.14
CA PRO A 285 -8.47 -4.53 -25.66
C PRO A 285 -9.44 -5.12 -24.62
N GLU A 286 -8.92 -5.81 -23.61
CA GLU A 286 -9.70 -6.46 -22.55
C GLU A 286 -9.81 -5.63 -21.26
N ILE A 287 -9.12 -4.49 -21.19
CA ILE A 287 -9.01 -3.64 -20.01
C ILE A 287 -10.09 -2.55 -20.01
N LYS A 288 -10.66 -2.27 -18.84
CA LYS A 288 -11.68 -1.22 -18.67
C LYS A 288 -11.09 0.14 -18.30
N ARG A 289 -9.96 0.16 -17.60
CA ARG A 289 -9.30 1.41 -17.19
C ARG A 289 -7.78 1.28 -17.14
N ILE A 290 -7.08 2.32 -17.58
CA ILE A 290 -5.66 2.52 -17.27
C ILE A 290 -5.43 3.79 -16.45
N GLU A 291 -4.44 3.75 -15.56
CA GLU A 291 -3.94 4.91 -14.82
C GLU A 291 -2.51 5.20 -15.25
N VAL A 292 -2.27 6.39 -15.82
CA VAL A 292 -0.99 6.78 -16.42
C VAL A 292 -0.60 8.18 -15.95
N THR A 293 0.42 8.38 -15.11
CA THR A 293 1.27 7.37 -14.45
C THR A 293 1.55 7.76 -13.00
N GLY A 294 1.80 6.77 -12.13
CA GLY A 294 2.15 6.99 -10.73
C GLY A 294 3.64 7.24 -10.45
N SER A 295 4.55 7.03 -11.41
CA SER A 295 6.01 7.10 -11.16
C SER A 295 6.79 8.07 -12.06
N GLY A 296 6.14 8.66 -13.07
CA GLY A 296 6.71 9.60 -14.02
C GLY A 296 5.74 10.73 -14.36
N ASP A 297 5.92 11.32 -15.53
CA ASP A 297 4.93 12.19 -16.14
C ASP A 297 4.56 11.68 -17.55
N PRO A 298 3.27 11.49 -17.87
CA PRO A 298 2.85 10.87 -19.12
C PRO A 298 3.25 11.70 -20.35
N PHE A 299 3.37 13.02 -20.20
CA PHE A 299 3.70 13.92 -21.32
C PHE A 299 5.20 14.14 -21.47
N ALA A 300 6.00 13.83 -20.43
CA ALA A 300 7.46 13.83 -20.50
C ALA A 300 8.01 12.51 -21.07
N SER A 301 7.34 11.38 -20.80
CA SER A 301 7.76 10.06 -21.26
C SER A 301 7.47 9.83 -22.73
N ARG A 302 8.48 9.52 -23.54
CA ARG A 302 8.27 9.11 -24.94
C ARG A 302 7.39 7.87 -25.04
N SER A 303 7.58 6.89 -24.17
CA SER A 303 6.87 5.61 -24.23
C SER A 303 5.42 5.74 -23.77
N PHE A 304 5.12 6.54 -22.75
CA PHE A 304 3.72 6.85 -22.41
C PHE A 304 3.04 7.70 -23.48
N ARG A 305 3.74 8.66 -24.10
CA ARG A 305 3.17 9.37 -25.26
C ARG A 305 2.85 8.42 -26.40
N HIS A 306 3.74 7.46 -26.70
CA HIS A 306 3.47 6.43 -27.70
C HIS A 306 2.23 5.60 -27.34
N LEU A 307 2.15 5.08 -26.11
CA LEU A 307 0.98 4.38 -25.58
C LEU A 307 -0.30 5.20 -25.77
N LEU A 308 -0.28 6.47 -25.36
CA LEU A 308 -1.41 7.39 -25.43
C LEU A 308 -1.80 7.74 -26.88
N SER A 309 -0.86 7.81 -27.81
CA SER A 309 -1.14 7.99 -29.24
C SER A 309 -1.67 6.73 -29.92
N SER A 310 -1.41 5.55 -29.36
CA SER A 310 -1.82 4.26 -29.92
C SER A 310 -3.21 3.78 -29.51
N ILE A 311 -3.86 4.45 -28.54
CA ILE A 311 -5.22 4.07 -28.08
C ILE A 311 -6.27 5.03 -28.61
N ASN A 312 -7.45 4.54 -28.96
CA ASN A 312 -8.57 5.36 -29.42
C ASN A 312 -9.92 4.69 -29.08
N LYS A 313 -11.01 5.45 -29.17
CA LYS A 313 -12.34 4.98 -28.79
C LYS A 313 -12.91 3.90 -29.72
N ILE A 314 -12.44 3.81 -30.97
CA ILE A 314 -12.93 2.84 -31.95
C ILE A 314 -12.35 1.46 -31.63
N ASP A 315 -11.03 1.37 -31.46
CA ASP A 315 -10.33 0.11 -31.18
C ASP A 315 -10.47 -0.32 -29.72
N PHE A 316 -10.66 0.63 -28.79
CA PHE A 316 -10.77 0.39 -27.36
C PHE A 316 -12.04 1.00 -26.75
N PRO A 317 -13.25 0.58 -27.18
CA PRO A 317 -14.51 1.25 -26.84
C PRO A 317 -14.85 1.23 -25.35
N ASN A 318 -14.34 0.25 -24.61
CA ASN A 318 -14.58 0.09 -23.18
C ASN A 318 -13.50 0.73 -22.29
N LEU A 319 -12.40 1.20 -22.88
CA LEU A 319 -11.26 1.70 -22.14
C LEU A 319 -11.48 3.14 -21.66
N LYS A 320 -11.21 3.38 -20.38
CA LYS A 320 -11.12 4.71 -19.77
C LYS A 320 -9.71 5.02 -19.32
N VAL A 321 -9.34 6.29 -19.40
CA VAL A 321 -8.01 6.77 -19.03
C VAL A 321 -8.11 7.70 -17.82
N THR A 322 -7.34 7.39 -16.78
CA THR A 322 -7.02 8.31 -15.69
C THR A 322 -5.61 8.84 -15.91
N LEU A 323 -5.48 10.15 -16.11
CA LEU A 323 -4.19 10.81 -16.24
C LEU A 323 -3.71 11.29 -14.87
N MET A 324 -2.45 11.00 -14.55
CA MET A 324 -1.73 11.48 -13.38
C MET A 324 -0.49 12.20 -13.88
N THR A 325 -0.42 13.53 -13.69
CA THR A 325 0.64 14.38 -14.24
C THR A 325 0.98 15.53 -13.28
N ASN A 326 2.15 16.14 -13.43
CA ASN A 326 2.47 17.39 -12.75
C ASN A 326 1.81 18.62 -13.39
N GLY A 327 1.19 18.48 -14.57
CA GLY A 327 0.38 19.51 -15.23
C GLY A 327 1.16 20.54 -16.04
N LEU A 328 2.49 20.62 -15.95
CA LEU A 328 3.27 21.65 -16.66
C LEU A 328 3.30 21.45 -18.18
N LEU A 329 3.24 20.20 -18.64
CA LEU A 329 3.26 19.87 -20.07
C LEU A 329 1.86 19.75 -20.66
N LEU A 330 0.81 19.71 -19.83
CA LEU A 330 -0.57 19.57 -20.28
C LEU A 330 -1.18 20.95 -20.64
N CYS A 331 -0.62 21.58 -21.66
CA CYS A 331 -1.17 22.80 -22.23
C CYS A 331 -2.12 22.48 -23.40
N ARG A 332 -2.82 23.51 -23.90
CA ARG A 332 -3.82 23.37 -24.98
C ARG A 332 -3.24 22.73 -26.25
N SER A 333 -2.06 23.17 -26.67
CA SER A 333 -1.39 22.61 -27.86
C SER A 333 -0.94 21.16 -27.65
N GLU A 334 -0.66 20.76 -26.41
CA GLU A 334 -0.34 19.37 -26.09
C GLU A 334 -1.59 18.49 -26.12
N TRP A 335 -2.69 18.97 -25.52
CA TRP A 335 -4.00 18.30 -25.57
C TRP A 335 -4.49 18.05 -26.99
N ASP A 336 -4.28 19.02 -27.89
CA ASP A 336 -4.66 18.93 -29.31
C ASP A 336 -3.88 17.86 -30.09
N LYS A 337 -2.73 17.38 -29.60
CA LYS A 337 -1.99 16.27 -30.20
C LYS A 337 -2.63 14.91 -29.89
N PHE A 338 -3.47 14.83 -28.86
CA PHE A 338 -4.08 13.58 -28.38
C PHE A 338 -5.60 13.55 -28.58
N LYS A 339 -6.09 14.06 -29.73
CA LYS A 339 -7.53 14.05 -30.09
C LYS A 339 -8.14 12.65 -30.09
N ASN A 340 -7.34 11.63 -30.37
CA ASN A 340 -7.70 10.22 -30.29
C ASN A 340 -8.20 9.79 -28.90
N LEU A 341 -7.81 10.51 -27.84
CA LEU A 341 -8.21 10.25 -26.46
C LEU A 341 -9.45 11.02 -25.99
N HIS A 342 -9.91 12.00 -26.76
CA HIS A 342 -11.01 12.86 -26.33
C HIS A 342 -12.28 12.01 -26.14
N GLY A 343 -12.91 12.11 -24.95
CA GLY A 343 -14.04 11.26 -24.54
C GLY A 343 -13.66 9.89 -23.93
N MET A 344 -12.37 9.53 -23.91
CA MET A 344 -11.86 8.36 -23.16
C MET A 344 -11.31 8.77 -21.78
N ILE A 345 -10.81 10.00 -21.65
CA ILE A 345 -10.25 10.52 -20.40
C ILE A 345 -11.37 10.80 -19.40
N ASP A 346 -11.38 10.03 -18.31
CA ASP A 346 -12.40 10.08 -17.27
C ASP A 346 -11.96 11.01 -16.14
N THR A 347 -10.67 10.94 -15.77
CA THR A 347 -10.12 11.70 -14.65
C THR A 347 -8.74 12.25 -14.98
N ILE A 348 -8.50 13.50 -14.61
CA ILE A 348 -7.18 14.12 -14.60
C ILE A 348 -6.81 14.49 -13.16
N ASN A 349 -5.74 13.90 -12.66
CA ASN A 349 -5.14 14.18 -11.36
C ASN A 349 -3.88 15.01 -11.57
N ILE A 350 -3.87 16.25 -11.10
CA ILE A 350 -2.71 17.14 -11.17
C ILE A 350 -2.02 17.23 -9.82
N SER A 351 -0.74 16.84 -9.84
CA SER A 351 0.18 16.87 -8.71
C SER A 351 0.75 18.29 -8.52
N VAL A 352 0.21 19.07 -7.58
CA VAL A 352 0.59 20.49 -7.39
C VAL A 352 1.41 20.72 -6.11
N ASP A 353 1.00 20.16 -4.97
CA ASP A 353 1.68 20.23 -3.65
C ASP A 353 1.91 21.63 -3.04
N ALA A 354 1.37 22.71 -3.62
CA ALA A 354 1.52 24.06 -3.08
C ALA A 354 0.38 24.98 -3.54
N ALA A 355 0.05 25.99 -2.74
CA ALA A 355 -0.81 27.10 -3.14
C ALA A 355 -0.03 28.37 -3.50
N ARG A 356 1.25 28.46 -3.09
CA ARG A 356 2.13 29.62 -3.33
C ARG A 356 3.32 29.28 -4.22
N ALA A 357 3.82 30.27 -4.96
CA ALA A 357 4.90 30.09 -5.92
C ALA A 357 6.23 29.72 -5.25
N GLU A 358 6.51 30.29 -4.08
CA GLU A 358 7.73 30.05 -3.29
C GLU A 358 7.79 28.58 -2.84
N THR A 359 6.70 28.09 -2.26
CA THR A 359 6.57 26.69 -1.82
C THR A 359 6.60 25.74 -3.02
N TYR A 360 5.91 26.10 -4.12
CA TYR A 360 5.92 25.31 -5.35
C TYR A 360 7.35 25.07 -5.87
N ARG A 361 8.21 26.10 -5.90
CA ARG A 361 9.61 25.96 -6.34
C ARG A 361 10.41 24.98 -5.50
N ILE A 362 10.09 24.87 -4.20
CA ILE A 362 10.75 23.94 -3.27
C ILE A 362 10.28 22.51 -3.55
N VAL A 363 8.96 22.29 -3.56
CA VAL A 363 8.37 20.94 -3.55
C VAL A 363 8.23 20.35 -4.96
N ARG A 364 8.09 21.19 -5.99
CA ARG A 364 8.00 20.83 -7.42
C ARG A 364 9.19 21.36 -8.24
N ARG A 365 10.41 21.09 -7.75
CA ARG A 365 11.67 21.57 -8.34
C ARG A 365 11.76 21.38 -9.86
N GLY A 366 12.03 22.47 -10.56
CA GLY A 366 12.14 22.53 -12.02
C GLY A 366 10.86 22.97 -12.73
N GLY A 367 9.80 23.30 -11.99
CA GLY A 367 8.58 23.93 -12.47
C GLY A 367 8.41 25.33 -11.91
N GLU A 368 7.65 26.17 -12.63
CA GLU A 368 7.27 27.50 -12.20
C GLU A 368 5.75 27.62 -12.13
N PHE A 369 5.25 28.24 -11.05
CA PHE A 369 3.81 28.33 -10.80
C PHE A 369 3.08 29.14 -11.88
N LYS A 370 3.75 30.17 -12.42
CA LYS A 370 3.24 30.97 -13.54
C LYS A 370 2.96 30.15 -14.81
N ASP A 371 3.68 29.04 -15.00
CA ASP A 371 3.51 28.15 -16.16
C ASP A 371 2.41 27.10 -15.86
N LEU A 372 2.26 26.71 -14.60
CA LEU A 372 1.23 25.76 -14.17
C LEU A 372 -0.18 26.36 -14.19
N LEU A 373 -0.36 27.57 -13.66
CA LEU A 373 -1.70 28.16 -13.46
C LEU A 373 -2.55 28.24 -14.74
N PRO A 374 -2.01 28.68 -15.91
CA PRO A 374 -2.77 28.67 -17.16
C PRO A 374 -3.22 27.25 -17.57
N ASN A 375 -2.38 26.24 -17.35
CA ASN A 375 -2.73 24.85 -17.67
C ASN A 375 -3.84 24.33 -16.74
N LEU A 376 -3.83 24.69 -15.45
CA LEU A 376 -4.92 24.34 -14.54
C LEU A 376 -6.23 24.99 -14.97
N GLY A 377 -6.19 26.28 -15.36
CA GLY A 377 -7.36 26.99 -15.90
C GLY A 377 -7.93 26.30 -17.14
N PHE A 378 -7.06 25.94 -18.09
CA PHE A 378 -7.44 25.18 -19.29
C PHE A 378 -8.10 23.82 -18.95
N ILE A 379 -7.56 23.07 -17.99
CA ILE A 379 -8.18 21.80 -17.58
C ILE A 379 -9.55 22.04 -16.94
N GLY A 380 -9.71 23.11 -16.17
CA GLY A 380 -11.01 23.56 -15.65
C GLY A 380 -12.03 23.83 -16.76
N GLU A 381 -11.62 24.47 -17.86
CA GLU A 381 -12.48 24.67 -19.03
C GLU A 381 -12.93 23.34 -19.65
N LEU A 382 -12.03 22.34 -19.73
CA LEU A 382 -12.38 21.00 -20.24
C LEU A 382 -13.46 20.32 -19.40
N VAL A 383 -13.45 20.50 -18.07
CA VAL A 383 -14.51 20.00 -17.18
C VAL A 383 -15.83 20.69 -17.50
N GLN A 384 -15.82 22.03 -17.58
CA GLN A 384 -17.02 22.83 -17.83
C GLN A 384 -17.66 22.50 -19.19
N GLN A 385 -16.85 22.19 -20.19
CA GLN A 385 -17.28 21.74 -21.51
C GLN A 385 -17.76 20.29 -21.55
N GLY A 386 -17.65 19.54 -20.44
CA GLY A 386 -17.98 18.12 -20.38
C GLY A 386 -16.99 17.21 -21.12
N ALA A 387 -15.82 17.73 -21.53
CA ALA A 387 -14.80 16.98 -22.25
C ALA A 387 -14.06 15.98 -21.35
N ILE A 388 -13.96 16.29 -20.04
CA ILE A 388 -13.49 15.39 -19.00
C ILE A 388 -14.48 15.36 -17.84
N LYS A 389 -14.61 14.21 -17.17
CA LYS A 389 -15.59 14.06 -16.08
C LYS A 389 -15.09 14.56 -14.74
N HIS A 390 -13.82 14.30 -14.43
CA HIS A 390 -13.25 14.61 -13.12
C HIS A 390 -11.87 15.28 -13.21
N PHE A 391 -11.71 16.41 -12.52
CA PHE A 391 -10.45 17.13 -12.35
C PHE A 391 -10.14 17.23 -10.86
N ARG A 392 -8.97 16.69 -10.48
CA ARG A 392 -8.49 16.64 -9.10
C ARG A 392 -7.14 17.32 -8.97
N LEU A 393 -6.98 18.12 -7.92
CA LEU A 393 -5.68 18.57 -7.46
C LEU A 393 -5.18 17.69 -6.31
N CYS A 394 -3.94 17.21 -6.40
CA CYS A 394 -3.29 16.39 -5.39
C CYS A 394 -2.23 17.20 -4.65
N PHE A 395 -2.13 16.92 -3.34
CA PHE A 395 -1.29 17.66 -2.41
C PHE A 395 -0.65 16.70 -1.39
N VAL A 396 0.64 16.42 -1.56
CA VAL A 396 1.41 15.67 -0.56
C VAL A 396 1.74 16.60 0.61
N VAL A 397 1.13 16.33 1.77
CA VAL A 397 1.28 17.16 2.97
C VAL A 397 2.67 16.97 3.58
N GLN A 398 3.37 18.08 3.81
CA GLN A 398 4.67 18.12 4.46
C GLN A 398 4.93 19.46 5.18
N ASP A 399 6.02 19.54 5.94
CA ASP A 399 6.42 20.72 6.72
C ASP A 399 6.48 22.03 5.91
N TYR A 400 6.86 21.95 4.64
CA TYR A 400 6.89 23.10 3.75
C TYR A 400 5.53 23.69 3.39
N ASN A 401 4.46 22.89 3.38
CA ASN A 401 3.24 23.26 2.68
C ASN A 401 1.95 23.09 3.49
N PHE A 402 1.96 22.39 4.64
CA PHE A 402 0.69 22.10 5.34
C PHE A 402 -0.10 23.36 5.73
N ARG A 403 0.59 24.47 6.01
CA ARG A 403 -0.01 25.79 6.29
C ARG A 403 -0.73 26.42 5.10
N GLU A 404 -0.54 25.88 3.89
CA GLU A 404 -1.19 26.33 2.65
C GLU A 404 -2.44 25.52 2.30
N MET A 405 -2.82 24.50 3.07
CA MET A 405 -3.93 23.59 2.70
C MET A 405 -5.27 24.34 2.51
N SER A 406 -5.59 25.32 3.36
CA SER A 406 -6.79 26.16 3.19
C SER A 406 -6.73 27.05 1.94
N GLU A 407 -5.56 27.57 1.59
CA GLU A 407 -5.35 28.34 0.36
C GLU A 407 -5.42 27.45 -0.88
N PHE A 408 -4.94 26.21 -0.76
CA PHE A 408 -5.00 25.22 -1.82
C PHE A 408 -6.44 24.86 -2.18
N LEU A 409 -7.36 24.81 -1.22
CA LEU A 409 -8.79 24.67 -1.47
C LEU A 409 -9.36 25.85 -2.27
N LYS A 410 -8.90 27.08 -2.01
CA LYS A 410 -9.30 28.27 -2.78
C LYS A 410 -8.76 28.21 -4.21
N LEU A 411 -7.51 27.78 -4.38
CA LEU A 411 -6.92 27.54 -5.70
C LEU A 411 -7.73 26.52 -6.49
N ALA A 412 -8.08 25.38 -5.88
CA ALA A 412 -8.87 24.34 -6.51
C ALA A 412 -10.21 24.87 -7.04
N LYS A 413 -10.91 25.69 -6.25
CA LYS A 413 -12.13 26.36 -6.71
C LYS A 413 -11.89 27.32 -7.85
N HIS A 414 -10.84 28.14 -7.75
CA HIS A 414 -10.52 29.14 -8.77
C HIS A 414 -10.29 28.51 -10.15
N VAL A 415 -9.68 27.32 -10.19
CA VAL A 415 -9.43 26.56 -11.43
C VAL A 415 -10.53 25.56 -11.77
N ASN A 416 -11.68 25.61 -11.11
CA ASN A 416 -12.82 24.71 -11.32
C ASN A 416 -12.51 23.21 -11.13
N ALA A 417 -11.56 22.86 -10.25
CA ALA A 417 -11.34 21.48 -9.85
C ALA A 417 -12.51 20.98 -8.97
N GLN A 418 -12.93 19.72 -9.19
CA GLN A 418 -14.06 19.12 -8.48
C GLN A 418 -13.62 18.40 -7.20
N SER A 419 -12.33 18.10 -7.06
CA SER A 419 -11.80 17.53 -5.82
C SER A 419 -10.38 17.94 -5.49
N VAL A 420 -10.05 17.92 -4.21
CA VAL A 420 -8.70 17.98 -3.68
C VAL A 420 -8.39 16.66 -2.97
N HIS A 421 -7.16 16.16 -3.09
CA HIS A 421 -6.68 15.03 -2.29
C HIS A 421 -5.44 15.41 -1.50
N PHE A 422 -5.58 15.47 -0.18
CA PHE A 422 -4.48 15.62 0.77
C PHE A 422 -3.90 14.25 1.10
N GLN A 423 -2.63 14.05 0.73
CA GLN A 423 -1.99 12.75 0.73
C GLN A 423 -0.85 12.67 1.74
N LYS A 424 -0.66 11.48 2.32
CA LYS A 424 0.53 11.15 3.11
C LYS A 424 1.75 11.01 2.20
N MET A 425 2.92 11.41 2.71
CA MET A 425 4.19 11.22 2.02
C MET A 425 4.68 9.77 2.13
N HIS A 426 4.76 9.09 0.99
CA HIS A 426 5.45 7.81 0.86
C HIS A 426 6.97 7.99 0.81
N ASP A 427 7.71 7.01 1.33
CA ASP A 427 9.17 7.01 1.28
C ASP A 427 9.64 6.39 -0.05
N TRP A 428 10.22 7.23 -0.90
CA TRP A 428 10.81 6.84 -2.19
C TRP A 428 12.34 6.64 -2.12
N GLY A 429 12.91 6.63 -0.92
CA GLY A 429 14.36 6.50 -0.70
C GLY A 429 15.14 7.77 -1.07
N THR A 430 14.48 8.92 -1.15
CA THR A 430 15.09 10.21 -1.49
C THR A 430 15.52 11.01 -0.28
N TYR A 431 14.97 10.68 0.88
CA TYR A 431 15.22 11.34 2.15
C TYR A 431 15.86 10.36 3.13
N THR A 432 16.73 10.86 4.01
CA THR A 432 17.16 10.11 5.18
C THR A 432 16.01 9.93 6.17
N THR A 433 16.13 9.00 7.12
CA THR A 433 15.13 8.81 8.17
C THR A 433 14.82 10.11 8.94
N GLU A 434 15.84 10.90 9.26
CA GLU A 434 15.65 12.17 9.98
C GLU A 434 14.98 13.23 9.12
N GLN A 435 15.30 13.27 7.81
CA GLN A 435 14.59 14.14 6.88
C GLN A 435 13.12 13.73 6.76
N LEU A 436 12.81 12.44 6.63
CA LEU A 436 11.43 11.94 6.58
C LEU A 436 10.64 12.31 7.83
N LYS A 437 11.22 12.13 9.02
CA LYS A 437 10.60 12.55 10.28
C LYS A 437 10.25 14.04 10.26
N LYS A 438 11.19 14.88 9.81
CA LYS A 438 10.96 16.33 9.67
C LYS A 438 9.89 16.68 8.63
N ARG A 439 9.77 15.94 7.52
CA ARG A 439 8.75 16.23 6.51
C ARG A 439 7.35 15.83 6.93
N ARG A 440 7.20 14.74 7.69
CA ARG A 440 5.90 14.14 8.02
C ARG A 440 5.27 14.79 9.26
N VAL A 441 4.72 15.99 9.08
CA VAL A 441 4.06 16.79 10.14
C VAL A 441 2.93 16.06 10.86
N TYR A 442 2.31 15.08 10.21
CA TYR A 442 1.22 14.26 10.73
C TYR A 442 1.67 13.10 11.63
N VAL A 443 2.97 13.00 11.94
CA VAL A 443 3.49 12.05 12.94
C VAL A 443 3.42 12.71 14.31
N SER A 444 2.84 12.02 15.30
CA SER A 444 2.55 12.60 16.63
C SER A 444 3.78 13.12 17.41
N SER A 445 4.98 12.65 17.07
CA SER A 445 6.24 13.13 17.65
C SER A 445 6.82 14.37 16.96
N HIS A 446 6.18 14.88 15.91
CA HIS A 446 6.62 16.07 15.19
C HIS A 446 6.28 17.34 15.96
N GLN A 447 7.18 18.34 15.97
CA GLN A 447 6.97 19.61 16.70
C GLN A 447 5.72 20.37 16.24
N ASP A 448 5.42 20.33 14.93
CA ASP A 448 4.27 21.01 14.32
C ASP A 448 3.00 20.13 14.32
N TYR A 449 3.01 18.94 14.94
CA TYR A 449 1.84 18.05 14.95
C TYR A 449 0.58 18.71 15.55
N PRO A 450 0.66 19.44 16.69
CA PRO A 450 -0.52 20.11 17.25
C PRO A 450 -1.15 21.12 16.27
N GLU A 451 -0.31 21.96 15.63
CA GLU A 451 -0.77 22.93 14.63
C GLU A 451 -1.38 22.23 13.40
N PHE A 452 -0.78 21.13 12.95
CA PHE A 452 -1.32 20.35 11.84
C PHE A 452 -2.71 19.78 12.16
N ILE A 453 -2.92 19.29 13.39
CA ILE A 453 -4.22 18.79 13.85
C ILE A 453 -5.26 19.92 13.89
N ASP A 454 -4.91 21.09 14.44
CA ASP A 454 -5.81 22.24 14.45
C ASP A 454 -6.18 22.68 13.02
N LEU A 455 -5.21 22.67 12.11
CA LEU A 455 -5.41 23.03 10.71
C LEU A 455 -6.35 22.04 10.01
N ILE A 456 -6.11 20.73 10.15
CA ILE A 456 -6.92 19.74 9.42
C ILE A 456 -8.37 19.72 9.91
N LYS A 457 -8.59 19.92 11.21
CA LYS A 457 -9.92 20.07 11.82
C LYS A 457 -10.64 21.34 11.43
N SER A 458 -9.89 22.43 11.18
CA SER A 458 -10.44 23.72 10.79
C SER A 458 -10.54 23.92 9.27
N LEU A 459 -10.20 22.90 8.47
CA LEU A 459 -10.36 22.99 7.03
C LEU A 459 -11.82 23.29 6.68
N PRO A 460 -12.09 24.40 5.96
CA PRO A 460 -13.45 24.77 5.64
C PRO A 460 -14.06 23.74 4.70
N SER A 461 -15.29 23.30 4.99
CA SER A 461 -16.09 22.64 3.97
C SER A 461 -16.28 23.61 2.80
N GLN A 462 -16.16 23.08 1.59
CA GLN A 462 -16.20 23.88 0.39
C GLN A 462 -17.34 23.36 -0.47
N LYS A 463 -18.48 24.06 -0.49
CA LYS A 463 -19.63 23.67 -1.33
C LYS A 463 -19.18 23.42 -2.77
N GLY A 464 -19.52 22.24 -3.30
CA GLY A 464 -19.16 21.81 -4.66
C GLY A 464 -17.74 21.24 -4.83
N LEU A 465 -16.93 21.17 -3.78
CA LEU A 465 -15.57 20.60 -3.81
C LEU A 465 -15.50 19.37 -2.92
N ILE A 466 -15.10 18.23 -3.49
CA ILE A 466 -14.88 16.99 -2.74
C ILE A 466 -13.48 17.03 -2.12
N ILE A 467 -13.38 16.88 -0.81
CA ILE A 467 -12.10 16.79 -0.10
C ILE A 467 -11.84 15.33 0.24
N LEU A 468 -10.76 14.79 -0.31
CA LEU A 468 -10.23 13.48 0.01
C LEU A 468 -9.01 13.66 0.90
N SER A 469 -8.89 12.85 1.94
CA SER A 469 -7.84 12.98 2.95
C SER A 469 -7.33 11.60 3.33
N ASP A 470 -6.00 11.43 3.32
CA ASP A 470 -5.35 10.25 3.89
C ASP A 470 -5.29 10.31 5.44
N PHE A 471 -5.90 11.33 6.06
CA PHE A 471 -5.84 11.65 7.48
C PHE A 471 -7.19 11.58 8.18
N THR A 472 -8.16 10.85 7.61
CA THR A 472 -9.53 10.72 8.15
C THR A 472 -9.55 10.29 9.62
N GLU A 473 -8.57 9.52 10.07
CA GLU A 473 -8.45 9.10 11.47
C GLU A 473 -8.09 10.25 12.43
N LEU A 474 -7.50 11.33 11.92
CA LEU A 474 -7.11 12.52 12.68
C LEU A 474 -8.20 13.60 12.67
N GLU A 475 -9.15 13.50 11.74
CA GLU A 475 -10.30 14.41 11.61
C GLU A 475 -11.44 14.05 12.59
N ALA A 476 -11.54 12.79 12.99
CA ALA A 476 -12.62 12.27 13.84
C ALA A 476 -12.36 12.32 15.36
N ASN A 477 -11.10 12.49 15.77
CA ASN A 477 -10.69 12.75 17.16
C ASN A 477 -10.55 14.25 17.36
#